data_AF-A0A4Q1C7M1-F1
#
_entry.id   AF-A0A4Q1C7M1-F1
#
_cell.length_a   1.000
_cell.length_b   1.000
_cell.length_c   1.000
_cell.angle_alpha   90.00
_cell.angle_beta   90.00
_cell.angle_gamma   90.00
#
_symmetry.space_group_name_H-M   'P 1'
#
loop_
_entity.id
_entity.type
_entity.pdbx_description
1 polymer ?
#
loop_
_entity_poly.entity_id
_entity_poly.type
_entity_poly.pdbx_seq_one_letter_code
_entity_poly.pdbx_strand_id
1 'polypeptide(L)'
;MPDHLHALIRFPAEQGMSRTVRDWKRGAARFHRVSWQENFFDHRIRDGRQALEKWHYIRRNPVVKGLCAHEDNWPHSWAPSRAEEAR
;
A
#
# COMPACT_ATOMS: atom_id res chain seq x y z
N MET A 1 6.47 6.12 0.07
CA MET A 1 7.27 7.32 -0.22
C MET A 1 7.28 8.22 1.01
N PRO A 2 8.17 9.21 1.11
CA PRO A 2 8.34 10.00 2.34
C PRO A 2 7.07 10.69 2.84
N ASP A 3 6.15 11.01 1.94
CA ASP A 3 4.93 11.78 2.17
C ASP A 3 3.63 11.00 1.95
N HIS A 4 3.68 9.84 1.29
CA HIS A 4 2.49 9.01 1.02
C HIS A 4 2.81 7.52 0.82
N LEU A 5 1.76 6.70 0.85
CA LEU A 5 1.85 5.25 0.71
C LEU A 5 1.03 4.77 -0.49
N HIS A 6 1.53 3.73 -1.15
CA HIS A 6 0.74 2.91 -2.07
C HIS A 6 0.72 1.47 -1.53
N ALA A 7 -0.44 0.82 -1.65
CA ALA A 7 -0.62 -0.53 -1.18
C ALA A 7 -1.50 -1.31 -2.16
N LEU A 8 -1.16 -2.59 -2.36
CA LEU A 8 -2.00 -3.58 -3.00
C LEU A 8 -2.56 -4.48 -1.90
N ILE A 9 -3.84 -4.34 -1.59
CA ILE A 9 -4.46 -4.93 -0.39
C ILE A 9 -5.85 -5.47 -0.71
N ARG A 10 -6.19 -6.58 -0.03
CA ARG A 10 -7.54 -7.17 -0.03
C ARG A 10 -8.23 -6.85 1.27
N PHE A 11 -9.51 -6.51 1.21
CA PHE A 11 -10.31 -6.17 2.38
C PHE A 11 -11.27 -7.31 2.77
N PRO A 12 -11.58 -7.47 4.07
CA PRO A 12 -12.68 -8.31 4.51
C PRO A 12 -14.01 -7.84 3.91
N ALA A 13 -14.85 -8.78 3.48
CA ALA A 13 -16.13 -8.46 2.84
C ALA A 13 -17.09 -7.70 3.76
N GLU A 14 -17.10 -8.03 5.06
CA GLU A 14 -18.04 -7.46 6.04
C GLU A 14 -17.72 -6.01 6.43
N GLN A 15 -16.44 -5.67 6.61
CA GLN A 15 -16.04 -4.31 6.99
C GLN A 15 -15.93 -3.37 5.79
N GLY A 16 -15.42 -3.86 4.67
CA GLY A 16 -15.19 -3.07 3.46
C GLY A 16 -14.03 -2.07 3.57
N MET A 17 -13.56 -1.62 2.40
CA MET A 17 -12.38 -0.77 2.24
C MET A 17 -12.44 0.52 3.06
N SER A 18 -13.52 1.31 2.94
CA SER A 18 -13.60 2.62 3.57
C SER A 18 -13.52 2.57 5.09
N ARG A 19 -14.15 1.56 5.72
CA ARG A 19 -14.08 1.37 7.18
C ARG A 19 -12.67 0.95 7.60
N THR A 20 -12.07 -0.02 6.90
CA THR A 20 -10.71 -0.49 7.20
C THR A 20 -9.69 0.64 7.08
N VAL A 21 -9.72 1.41 6.00
CA VAL A 21 -8.80 2.55 5.79
C VAL A 21 -9.02 3.64 6.84
N ARG A 22 -10.27 3.97 7.17
CA ARG A 22 -10.59 4.94 8.22
C ARG A 22 -10.01 4.53 9.57
N ASP A 23 -10.27 3.29 9.98
CA ASP A 23 -9.87 2.80 11.30
C ASP A 23 -8.33 2.68 11.41
N TRP A 24 -7.66 2.29 10.31
CA TRP A 24 -6.20 2.30 10.21
C TRP A 24 -5.59 3.71 10.27
N LYS A 25 -6.10 4.67 9.47
CA LYS A 25 -5.65 6.07 9.50
C LYS A 25 -5.82 6.67 10.90
N ARG A 26 -6.94 6.39 11.57
CA ARG A 26 -7.20 6.81 12.96
C ARG A 26 -6.18 6.23 13.93
N GLY A 27 -5.86 4.94 13.83
CA GLY A 27 -4.82 4.31 14.64
C GLY A 27 -3.45 4.95 14.42
N ALA A 28 -3.03 5.09 13.16
CA ALA A 28 -1.75 5.72 12.82
C ALA A 28 -1.64 7.17 13.30
N ALA A 29 -2.72 7.96 13.19
CA ALA A 29 -2.76 9.31 13.73
C ALA A 29 -2.62 9.33 15.25
N ARG A 30 -3.33 8.43 15.95
CA ARG A 30 -3.32 8.36 17.43
C ARG A 30 -1.97 7.88 17.98
N PHE A 31 -1.39 6.85 17.40
CA PHE A 31 -0.23 6.15 17.97
C PHE A 31 1.11 6.60 17.37
N HIS A 32 1.10 7.11 16.14
CA HIS A 32 2.31 7.50 15.42
C HIS A 32 2.30 8.97 14.98
N ARG A 33 1.30 9.75 15.38
CA ARG A 33 1.17 11.20 15.08
C ARG A 33 1.23 11.52 13.58
N VAL A 34 0.73 10.60 12.76
CA VAL A 34 0.66 10.81 11.31
C VAL A 34 -0.45 11.79 10.98
N SER A 35 -0.10 12.88 10.30
CA SER A 35 -1.07 13.79 9.70
C SER A 35 -1.44 13.30 8.31
N TRP A 36 -2.67 12.78 8.17
CA TRP A 36 -3.14 12.26 6.89
C TRP A 36 -3.84 13.35 6.08
N GLN A 37 -3.59 13.35 4.77
CA GLN A 37 -4.48 14.00 3.81
C GLN A 37 -5.91 13.45 3.97
N GLU A 38 -6.92 14.31 3.80
CA GLU A 38 -8.32 13.88 3.75
C GLU A 38 -8.57 12.91 2.59
N ASN A 39 -9.49 11.96 2.80
CA ASN A 39 -9.81 10.89 1.84
C ASN A 39 -8.61 9.99 1.48
N PHE A 40 -8.78 9.16 0.47
CA PHE A 40 -7.77 8.31 -0.14
C PHE A 40 -8.17 8.02 -1.59
N PHE A 41 -7.20 7.67 -2.42
CA PHE A 41 -7.46 7.18 -3.78
C PHE A 41 -7.50 5.65 -3.77
N ASP A 42 -8.45 5.07 -4.49
CA ASP A 42 -8.52 3.63 -4.71
C ASP A 42 -8.72 3.27 -6.19
N HIS A 43 -8.30 2.05 -6.53
CA HIS A 43 -8.52 1.47 -7.83
C HIS A 43 -8.80 -0.03 -7.69
N ARG A 44 -9.96 -0.47 -8.17
CA ARG A 44 -10.38 -1.88 -8.09
C ARG A 44 -9.63 -2.74 -9.10
N ILE A 45 -8.92 -3.74 -8.59
CA ILE A 45 -8.26 -4.79 -9.37
C ILE A 45 -9.28 -5.87 -9.75
N ARG A 46 -9.30 -6.26 -11.02
CA ARG A 46 -10.28 -7.23 -11.56
C ARG A 46 -9.69 -8.59 -11.91
N ASP A 47 -8.39 -8.66 -12.14
CA ASP A 47 -7.70 -9.87 -12.57
C ASP A 47 -6.21 -9.87 -12.14
N GLY A 48 -5.56 -11.01 -12.31
CA GLY A 48 -4.16 -11.20 -11.91
C GLY A 48 -3.15 -10.37 -12.73
N ARG A 49 -3.48 -10.04 -13.98
CA ARG A 49 -2.60 -9.20 -14.81
C ARG A 49 -2.59 -7.77 -14.27
N GLN A 50 -3.76 -7.21 -13.97
CA GLN A 50 -3.88 -5.89 -13.34
C GLN A 50 -3.20 -5.86 -11.97
N ALA A 51 -3.30 -6.95 -11.18
CA ALA A 51 -2.60 -7.06 -9.91
C ALA A 51 -1.08 -6.97 -10.09
N LEU A 52 -0.53 -7.71 -11.05
CA LEU A 52 0.90 -7.72 -11.35
C LEU A 52 1.38 -6.36 -11.88
N GLU A 53 0.64 -5.74 -12.79
CA GLU A 53 0.95 -4.40 -13.31
C GLU A 53 0.97 -3.36 -12.19
N LYS A 54 -0.01 -3.40 -11.26
CA LYS A 54 -0.02 -2.49 -10.10
C LYS A 54 1.08 -2.80 -9.09
N TRP A 55 1.42 -4.07 -8.88
CA TRP A 55 2.54 -4.46 -8.04
C TRP A 55 3.86 -3.85 -8.55
N HIS A 56 4.16 -4.01 -9.84
CA HIS A 56 5.34 -3.40 -10.46
C HIS A 56 5.32 -1.89 -10.38
N TYR A 57 4.16 -1.26 -10.64
CA TYR A 57 4.02 0.18 -10.48
C TYR A 57 4.40 0.63 -9.06
N ILE A 58 3.84 0.01 -8.01
CA ILE A 58 4.12 0.36 -6.61
C ILE A 58 5.62 0.27 -6.31
N ARG A 59 6.26 -0.84 -6.70
CA ARG A 59 7.70 -1.05 -6.46
C ARG A 59 8.59 -0.09 -7.25
N ARG A 60 8.16 0.33 -8.45
CA ARG A 60 8.91 1.25 -9.31
C ARG A 60 8.83 2.72 -8.86
N ASN A 61 7.79 3.10 -8.10
CA ASN A 61 7.57 4.50 -7.71
C ASN A 61 8.75 5.16 -7.00
N PRO A 62 9.41 4.53 -6.00
CA PRO A 62 10.60 5.10 -5.37
C PRO A 62 11.71 5.46 -6.36
N VAL A 63 11.93 4.63 -7.39
CA VAL A 63 12.92 4.90 -8.44
C VAL A 63 12.49 6.07 -9.31
N VAL A 64 11.22 6.13 -9.72
CA VAL A 64 10.66 7.24 -10.51
C VAL A 64 10.77 8.57 -9.76
N LYS A 65 10.70 8.55 -8.43
CA LYS A 65 10.89 9.73 -7.58
C LYS A 65 12.35 10.01 -7.22
N GLY A 66 13.31 9.25 -7.74
CA GLY A 66 14.74 9.44 -7.45
C GLY A 66 15.15 9.11 -6.01
N LEU A 67 14.32 8.34 -5.29
CA LEU A 67 14.58 7.98 -3.90
C LEU A 67 15.53 6.78 -3.75
N CYS A 68 15.68 5.99 -4.81
CA CYS A 68 16.63 4.89 -4.88
C CYS A 68 16.98 4.58 -6.35
N ALA A 69 18.13 3.94 -6.59
CA ALA A 69 18.56 3.56 -7.95
C ALA A 69 17.81 2.32 -8.49
N HIS A 70 17.49 1.38 -7.61
CA HIS A 70 16.77 0.15 -7.91
C HIS A 70 15.65 -0.06 -6.90
N GLU A 71 14.57 -0.74 -7.30
CA GLU A 71 13.39 -0.98 -6.46
C GLU A 71 13.75 -1.70 -5.16
N ASP A 72 14.67 -2.65 -5.23
CA ASP A 72 15.16 -3.44 -4.08
C ASP A 72 15.98 -2.62 -3.08
N ASN A 73 16.44 -1.43 -3.47
CA ASN A 73 17.19 -0.54 -2.59
C ASN A 73 16.27 0.33 -1.74
N TRP A 74 14.95 0.26 -1.91
CA TRP A 74 14.00 1.04 -1.12
C TRP A 74 13.70 0.33 0.22
N PRO A 75 14.17 0.85 1.38
CA PRO A 75 14.05 0.13 2.65
C PRO A 75 12.63 0.17 3.23
N HIS A 76 11.75 1.02 2.70
CA HIS A 76 10.39 1.21 3.21
C HIS A 76 9.35 0.53 2.31
N SER A 77 9.65 -0.69 1.87
CA SER A 77 8.71 -1.60 1.21
C SER A 77 8.45 -2.84 2.05
N TRP A 78 7.27 -3.42 1.90
CA TRP A 78 6.90 -4.69 2.52
C TRP A 78 6.13 -5.55 1.52
N ALA A 79 6.42 -6.85 1.55
CA ALA A 79 5.71 -7.89 0.82
C ALA A 79 5.56 -9.09 1.76
N PRO A 80 4.42 -9.81 1.75
CA PRO A 80 4.33 -11.07 2.47
C PRO A 80 5.37 -12.06 1.93
N SER A 81 5.92 -12.87 2.82
CA SER A 81 6.71 -14.03 2.40
C SER A 81 5.79 -15.09 1.76
N ARG A 82 6.36 -15.96 0.92
CA ARG A 82 5.61 -17.08 0.30
C ARG A 82 4.91 -18.00 1.33
N ALA A 83 5.37 -18.02 2.58
CA ALA A 83 4.75 -18.80 3.65
C ALA A 83 3.50 -18.12 4.23
N GLU A 84 3.41 -16.79 4.13
CA GLU A 84 2.29 -15.99 4.64
C GLU A 84 1.15 -15.88 3.61
N GLU A 85 1.43 -16.01 2.32
CA GLU A 85 0.42 -15.99 1.25
C GLU A 85 -0.52 -17.21 1.24
N ALA A 86 -0.11 -18.33 1.86
CA ALA A 86 -0.86 -19.59 1.88
C ALA A 86 -1.88 -19.71 3.04
N ARG A 87 -2.06 -18.64 3.84
CA ARG A 87 -3.00 -18.58 4.97
C ARG A 87 -4.19 -17.68 4.64
#